data_AF-A0A402CXX0-F1
#
_entry.id   AF-A0A402CXX0-F1
#
_cell.length_a   1.000
_cell.length_b   1.000
_cell.length_c   1.000
_cell.angle_alpha   90.00
_cell.angle_beta   90.00
_cell.angle_gamma   90.00
#
_symmetry.space_group_name_H-M   'P 1'
#
loop_
_entity.id
_entity.type
_entity.pdbx_description
1 polymer ?
#
loop_
_entity_poly.entity_id
_entity_poly.type
_entity_poly.pdbx_seq_one_letter_code
_entity_poly.pdbx_strand_id
1 'polypeptide(L)'
;MNLKVLLPSQIFAEKTDVLRIVAETHEGSLGLLPRRLDCVAALEPGILIYETEAEGEIYIAVDEGMLVKTGANILVSVRRAISGTDLGQLRAAVEREFQTLGAQEQSVRSIMVKLEAGLMRRLARFEHE
;
A
#
# COMPACT_ATOMS: atom_id res chain seq x y z
N MET A 1 7.79 -7.37 -17.71
CA MET A 1 7.36 -6.04 -17.18
C MET A 1 8.28 -5.68 -16.03
N ASN A 2 8.39 -4.41 -15.65
CA ASN A 2 9.23 -3.97 -14.54
C ASN A 2 8.35 -3.57 -13.37
N LEU A 3 8.46 -4.26 -12.24
CA LEU A 3 7.72 -3.98 -11.01
C LEU A 3 8.61 -3.26 -10.02
N LYS A 4 8.10 -2.15 -9.46
CA LYS A 4 8.65 -1.55 -8.24
C LYS A 4 7.55 -1.43 -7.19
N VAL A 5 7.81 -1.99 -6.01
CA VAL A 5 7.00 -1.78 -4.81
C VAL A 5 7.73 -0.76 -3.93
N LEU A 6 7.04 0.31 -3.61
CA LEU A 6 7.57 1.50 -2.96
C LEU A 6 6.85 1.73 -1.64
N LEU A 7 7.63 1.92 -0.58
CA LEU A 7 7.18 2.41 0.70
C LEU A 7 7.58 3.89 0.83
N PRO A 8 6.94 4.67 1.73
CA PRO A 8 7.32 6.06 1.94
C PRO A 8 8.81 6.26 2.29
N SER A 9 9.44 5.26 2.91
CA SER A 9 10.83 5.33 3.36
C SER A 9 11.85 4.65 2.44
N GLN A 10 11.42 3.73 1.55
CA GLN A 10 12.35 2.90 0.78
C GLN A 10 11.71 2.19 -0.41
N ILE A 11 12.54 1.70 -1.32
CA ILE A 11 12.14 0.72 -2.34
C ILE A 11 12.07 -0.64 -1.66
N PHE A 12 10.89 -1.25 -1.63
CA PHE A 12 10.66 -2.54 -0.97
C PHE A 12 11.02 -3.72 -1.87
N ALA A 13 10.64 -3.65 -3.14
CA ALA A 13 10.98 -4.65 -4.14
C ALA A 13 11.17 -3.98 -5.50
N GLU A 14 12.17 -4.43 -6.25
CA GLU A 14 12.39 -4.07 -7.64
C GLU A 14 12.68 -5.35 -8.43
N LYS A 15 11.87 -5.62 -9.44
CA LYS A 15 11.94 -6.84 -10.25
C LYS A 15 11.76 -6.50 -11.73
N THR A 16 12.66 -7.02 -12.55
CA THR A 16 12.54 -7.00 -14.01
C THR A 16 11.89 -8.29 -14.49
N ASP A 17 11.49 -8.33 -15.75
CA ASP A 17 11.02 -9.55 -16.41
C ASP A 17 9.82 -10.24 -15.75
N VAL A 18 8.99 -9.45 -15.07
CA VAL A 18 7.75 -9.93 -14.46
C VAL A 18 6.75 -10.35 -15.54
N LEU A 19 6.26 -11.59 -15.41
CA LEU A 19 5.35 -12.27 -16.33
C LEU A 19 3.89 -11.94 -16.05
N ARG A 20 3.52 -11.83 -14.77
CA ARG A 20 2.15 -11.55 -14.33
C ARG A 20 2.18 -10.86 -12.99
N ILE A 21 1.22 -9.96 -12.77
CA ILE A 21 0.92 -9.36 -11.47
C ILE A 21 -0.56 -9.53 -11.17
N VAL A 22 -0.91 -9.79 -9.93
CA VAL A 22 -2.27 -9.75 -9.42
C VAL A 22 -2.29 -8.89 -8.16
N ALA A 23 -3.23 -7.97 -8.06
CA ALA A 23 -3.42 -7.12 -6.89
C ALA A 23 -4.90 -7.04 -6.51
N GLU A 24 -5.18 -6.73 -5.24
CA GLU A 24 -6.54 -6.55 -4.74
C GLU A 24 -6.93 -5.07 -4.77
N THR A 25 -8.13 -4.81 -5.28
CA THR A 25 -8.72 -3.47 -5.41
C THR A 25 -10.15 -3.51 -4.87
N HIS A 26 -10.76 -2.34 -4.66
CA HIS A 26 -12.16 -2.24 -4.24
C HIS A 26 -13.15 -2.96 -5.19
N GLU A 27 -12.81 -3.11 -6.47
CA GLU A 27 -13.63 -3.80 -7.47
C GLU A 27 -13.32 -5.30 -7.58
N GLY A 28 -12.44 -5.80 -6.73
CA GLY A 28 -11.96 -7.17 -6.70
C GLY A 28 -10.52 -7.31 -7.21
N SER A 29 -10.20 -8.49 -7.75
CA SER A 29 -8.85 -8.83 -8.15
C SER A 29 -8.49 -8.29 -9.53
N LEU A 30 -7.40 -7.52 -9.62
CA LEU A 30 -6.87 -6.95 -10.84
C LEU A 30 -5.63 -7.74 -11.30
N GLY A 31 -5.75 -8.45 -12.42
CA GLY A 31 -4.64 -9.13 -13.10
C GLY A 31 -4.02 -8.29 -14.21
N LEU A 32 -2.69 -8.21 -14.23
CA LEU A 32 -1.90 -7.53 -15.26
C LEU A 32 -0.97 -8.51 -15.96
N LEU A 33 -1.05 -8.51 -17.28
CA LEU A 33 -0.16 -9.22 -18.20
C LEU A 33 0.67 -8.23 -19.02
N PRO A 34 1.78 -8.67 -19.65
CA PRO A 34 2.59 -7.82 -20.51
C PRO A 34 1.76 -7.18 -21.61
N ARG A 35 2.05 -5.91 -21.91
CA ARG A 35 1.33 -5.09 -22.91
C ARG A 35 -0.13 -4.75 -22.57
N ARG A 36 -0.58 -4.97 -21.32
CA ARG A 36 -1.82 -4.34 -20.84
C ARG A 36 -1.75 -2.83 -21.06
N LEU A 37 -2.85 -2.16 -21.42
CA LEU A 37 -2.86 -0.68 -21.56
C LEU A 37 -2.62 0.01 -20.21
N ASP A 38 -2.16 1.26 -20.27
CA ASP A 38 -1.89 2.09 -19.09
C ASP A 38 -3.14 2.25 -18.21
N CYS A 39 -2.94 2.16 -16.89
CA CYS A 39 -4.02 2.25 -15.93
C CYS A 39 -3.51 2.64 -14.54
N VAL A 40 -4.44 3.09 -13.72
CA VAL A 40 -4.24 3.38 -12.30
C VAL A 40 -5.32 2.64 -11.52
N ALA A 41 -4.96 2.04 -10.39
CA ALA A 41 -5.88 1.36 -9.50
C ALA A 41 -5.56 1.70 -8.05
N ALA A 42 -6.60 2.00 -7.27
CA ALA A 42 -6.50 2.05 -5.82
C ALA A 42 -6.44 0.62 -5.29
N LEU A 43 -5.49 0.37 -4.39
CA LEU A 43 -5.28 -0.93 -3.77
C LEU A 43 -5.93 -0.96 -2.39
N GLU A 44 -6.58 -2.08 -2.09
CA GLU A 44 -6.99 -2.41 -0.73
C GLU A 44 -5.89 -3.20 -0.01
N PRO A 45 -5.89 -3.24 1.34
CA PRO A 45 -5.03 -4.15 2.08
C PRO A 45 -5.29 -5.60 1.67
N GLY A 46 -4.26 -6.29 1.19
CA GLY A 46 -4.43 -7.60 0.57
C GLY A 46 -3.12 -8.23 0.14
N ILE A 47 -3.20 -9.25 -0.73
CA ILE A 47 -2.02 -9.94 -1.25
C ILE A 47 -1.75 -9.48 -2.69
N LEU A 48 -0.60 -8.88 -2.89
CA LEU A 48 -0.02 -8.67 -4.21
C LEU A 48 0.78 -9.90 -4.60
N ILE A 49 0.52 -10.42 -5.79
CA ILE A 49 1.20 -11.57 -6.36
C ILE A 49 1.95 -11.10 -7.59
N TYR A 50 3.21 -11.50 -7.73
CA TYR A 50 3.92 -11.35 -8.99
C TYR A 50 4.68 -12.62 -9.33
N GLU A 51 4.90 -12.82 -10.62
CA GLU A 51 5.55 -14.02 -11.13
C GLU A 51 6.73 -13.67 -12.03
N THR A 52 7.86 -14.33 -11.82
CA THR A 52 9.06 -14.21 -12.67
C THR A 52 9.54 -15.61 -13.07
N GLU A 53 10.25 -15.74 -14.18
CA GLU A 53 10.85 -17.03 -14.57
C GLU A 53 11.88 -17.52 -13.54
N ALA A 54 12.59 -16.59 -12.88
CA ALA A 54 13.68 -16.92 -11.97
C ALA A 54 13.20 -17.36 -10.58
N GLU A 55 12.15 -16.74 -10.06
CA GLU A 55 11.67 -16.94 -8.67
C GLU A 55 10.33 -17.67 -8.60
N GLY A 56 9.66 -17.87 -9.74
CA GLY A 56 8.29 -18.36 -9.77
C GLY A 56 7.31 -17.33 -9.21
N GLU A 57 6.26 -17.81 -8.55
CA GLU A 57 5.21 -16.98 -7.97
C GLU A 57 5.62 -16.51 -6.56
N ILE A 58 5.56 -15.20 -6.34
CA ILE A 58 5.92 -14.53 -5.09
C ILE A 58 4.71 -13.77 -4.55
N TYR A 59 4.53 -13.82 -3.22
CA TYR A 59 3.44 -13.19 -2.50
C TYR A 59 3.98 -12.06 -1.60
N ILE A 60 3.33 -10.91 -1.66
CA ILE A 60 3.59 -9.75 -0.81
C ILE A 60 2.28 -9.32 -0.17
N ALA A 61 2.23 -9.28 1.16
CA ALA A 61 1.16 -8.59 1.87
C ALA A 61 1.38 -7.09 1.72
N VAL A 62 0.39 -6.38 1.18
CA VAL A 62 0.43 -4.93 0.97
C VAL A 62 -0.72 -4.27 1.71
N ASP A 63 -0.46 -3.07 2.25
CA ASP A 63 -1.49 -2.18 2.80
C ASP A 63 -2.12 -1.33 1.68
N GLU A 64 -3.06 -0.46 2.04
CA GLU A 64 -3.68 0.48 1.10
C GLU A 64 -2.65 1.33 0.35
N GLY A 65 -2.96 1.63 -0.91
CA GLY A 65 -2.03 2.32 -1.78
C GLY A 65 -2.55 2.50 -3.20
N MET A 66 -1.61 2.74 -4.12
CA MET A 66 -1.88 2.98 -5.54
C MET A 66 -0.98 2.13 -6.41
N LEU A 67 -1.57 1.49 -7.41
CA LEU A 67 -0.88 0.86 -8.53
C LEU A 67 -0.98 1.76 -9.75
N VAL A 68 0.15 2.02 -10.39
CA VAL A 68 0.25 2.76 -11.65
C VAL A 68 0.98 1.88 -12.66
N LYS A 69 0.33 1.59 -13.78
CA LYS A 69 0.92 0.90 -14.92
C LYS A 69 1.11 1.90 -16.05
N THR A 70 2.35 2.05 -16.53
CA THR A 70 2.72 2.92 -17.66
C THR A 70 3.76 2.22 -18.54
N GLY A 71 3.43 1.98 -19.81
CA GLY A 71 4.31 1.28 -20.74
C GLY A 71 4.65 -0.13 -20.25
N ALA A 72 5.93 -0.39 -19.94
CA ALA A 72 6.39 -1.66 -19.36
C ALA A 72 6.55 -1.62 -17.83
N ASN A 73 6.37 -0.45 -17.22
CA ASN A 73 6.63 -0.22 -15.81
C ASN A 73 5.34 -0.28 -14.99
N ILE A 74 5.44 -0.89 -13.82
CA ILE A 74 4.37 -1.00 -12.82
C ILE A 74 4.95 -0.50 -11.50
N LEU A 75 4.38 0.59 -10.99
CA LEU A 75 4.75 1.20 -9.72
C LEU A 75 3.62 0.94 -8.74
N VAL A 76 3.96 0.38 -7.58
CA VAL A 76 3.04 0.10 -6.49
C VAL A 76 3.50 0.91 -5.29
N SER A 77 2.77 1.96 -4.95
CA SER A 77 3.06 2.81 -3.80
C SER A 77 2.10 2.46 -2.68
N VAL A 78 2.60 1.84 -1.62
CA VAL A 78 1.79 1.35 -0.50
C VAL A 78 2.39 1.84 0.81
N ARG A 79 1.57 1.96 1.86
CA ARG A 79 2.07 2.43 3.16
C ARG A 79 3.00 1.42 3.81
N ARG A 80 2.67 0.13 3.68
CA ARG A 80 3.37 -1.00 4.29
C ARG A 80 3.37 -2.17 3.33
N ALA A 81 4.41 -2.97 3.40
CA ALA A 81 4.55 -4.19 2.62
C ALA A 81 5.38 -5.21 3.41
N ILE A 82 4.99 -6.47 3.35
CA ILE A 82 5.67 -7.59 3.98
C ILE A 82 5.77 -8.71 2.95
N SER A 83 6.98 -9.25 2.77
CA SER A 83 7.25 -10.37 1.87
C SER A 83 7.35 -11.64 2.70
N GLY A 84 6.86 -12.74 2.19
CA GLY A 84 6.85 -14.01 2.91
C GLY A 84 6.63 -15.19 2.00
N THR A 85 7.11 -16.35 2.44
CA THR A 85 6.95 -17.62 1.73
C THR A 85 5.69 -18.37 2.16
N ASP A 86 5.10 -18.02 3.31
CA ASP A 86 3.89 -18.63 3.85
C ASP A 86 2.68 -17.70 3.69
N LEU A 87 1.76 -18.07 2.80
CA LEU A 87 0.57 -17.29 2.49
C LEU A 87 -0.37 -17.14 3.70
N GLY A 88 -0.40 -18.15 4.59
CA GLY A 88 -1.20 -18.10 5.81
C GLY A 88 -0.74 -16.99 6.76
N GLN A 89 0.57 -16.90 7.00
CA GLN A 89 1.17 -15.83 7.79
C GLN A 89 0.96 -14.45 7.15
N LEU A 90 1.11 -14.34 5.83
CA LEU A 90 0.87 -13.08 5.13
C LEU A 90 -0.58 -12.60 5.27
N ARG A 91 -1.56 -13.50 5.10
CA ARG A 91 -2.98 -13.17 5.33
C ARG A 91 -3.23 -12.71 6.76
N ALA A 92 -2.69 -13.41 7.75
CA ALA A 92 -2.84 -13.02 9.15
C ALA A 92 -2.16 -11.67 9.45
N ALA A 93 -1.09 -11.32 8.75
CA ALA A 93 -0.44 -10.01 8.85
C ALA A 93 -1.31 -8.90 8.24
N VAL A 94 -1.94 -9.13 7.09
CA VAL A 94 -2.89 -8.17 6.48
C VAL A 94 -4.04 -7.86 7.45
N GLU A 95 -4.67 -8.89 8.00
CA GLU A 95 -5.80 -8.71 8.95
C GLU A 95 -5.37 -7.97 10.22
N ARG A 96 -4.26 -8.38 10.84
CA ARG A 96 -3.86 -7.81 12.14
C ARG A 96 -3.18 -6.46 12.00
N GLU A 97 -2.20 -6.33 11.11
CA GLU A 97 -1.35 -5.13 11.08
C GLU A 97 -1.95 -3.99 10.26
N PHE A 98 -2.65 -4.26 9.16
CA PHE A 98 -3.11 -3.17 8.30
C PHE A 98 -4.46 -2.61 8.76
N GLN A 99 -5.43 -3.47 9.09
CA GLN A 99 -6.75 -3.01 9.53
C GLN A 99 -6.73 -2.41 10.95
N THR A 100 -6.00 -3.02 11.88
CA THR A 100 -6.03 -2.59 13.30
C THR A 100 -5.20 -1.34 13.55
N LEU A 101 -3.97 -1.28 12.98
CA LEU A 101 -3.10 -0.13 13.21
C LEU A 101 -3.62 1.12 12.47
N GLY A 102 -4.24 0.97 11.30
CA GLY A 102 -4.83 2.10 10.58
C GLY A 102 -5.90 2.82 11.41
N ALA A 103 -6.82 2.07 12.03
CA ALA A 103 -7.87 2.65 12.87
C ALA A 103 -7.32 3.33 14.13
N GLN A 104 -6.32 2.73 14.77
CA GLN A 104 -5.71 3.28 15.98
C GLN A 104 -4.89 4.54 15.67
N GLU A 105 -4.06 4.54 14.62
CA GLU A 105 -3.29 5.70 14.17
C GLU A 105 -4.21 6.87 13.81
N GLN A 106 -5.30 6.60 13.10
CA GLN A 106 -6.26 7.63 12.71
C GLN A 106 -6.95 8.25 13.93
N SER A 107 -7.30 7.44 14.93
CA SER A 107 -7.86 7.92 16.20
C SER A 107 -6.90 8.85 16.95
N VAL A 108 -5.66 8.40 17.16
CA VAL A 108 -4.62 9.20 17.85
C VAL A 108 -4.35 10.52 17.13
N ARG A 109 -4.19 10.47 15.80
CA ARG A 109 -3.97 11.68 14.98
C ARG A 109 -5.15 12.64 15.07
N SER A 110 -6.39 12.14 15.07
CA SER A 110 -7.59 12.98 15.19
C SER A 110 -7.66 13.70 16.55
N ILE A 111 -7.23 13.04 17.63
CA ILE A 111 -7.18 13.62 18.96
C ILE A 111 -6.13 14.72 19.02
N MET A 112 -4.94 14.47 18.45
CA MET A 112 -3.85 15.45 18.41
C MET A 112 -4.24 16.72 17.63
N VAL A 113 -4.85 16.57 16.45
CA VAL A 113 -5.37 17.70 15.65
C VAL A 113 -6.40 18.52 16.43
N LYS A 114 -7.31 17.87 17.16
CA LYS A 114 -8.30 18.56 18.01
C LYS A 114 -7.63 19.33 19.15
N LEU A 115 -6.58 18.75 19.75
CA LEU A 115 -5.82 19.37 20.83
C LEU A 115 -5.10 20.63 20.33
N GLU A 116 -4.40 20.54 19.20
CA GLU A 116 -3.70 21.65 18.55
C GLU A 116 -4.65 22.78 18.17
N ALA A 117 -5.75 22.45 17.49
CA ALA A 117 -6.77 23.44 17.11
C ALA A 117 -7.43 24.06 18.36
N GLY A 118 -7.61 23.29 19.44
CA GLY A 118 -8.09 23.79 20.73
C GLY A 118 -7.11 24.77 21.38
N LEU A 119 -5.82 24.46 21.37
CA LEU A 119 -4.76 25.32 21.89
C LEU A 119 -4.68 26.64 21.11
N MET A 120 -4.62 26.57 19.77
CA MET A 120 -4.58 27.75 18.91
C MET A 120 -5.78 28.68 19.14
N ARG A 121 -6.99 28.13 19.25
CA ARG A 121 -8.20 28.93 19.56
C ARG A 121 -8.13 29.62 20.92
N ARG A 122 -7.55 28.98 21.93
CA ARG A 122 -7.40 29.57 23.27
C ARG A 122 -6.35 30.68 23.26
N LEU A 123 -5.19 30.45 22.60
CA LEU A 123 -4.14 31.46 22.46
C LEU A 123 -4.62 32.69 21.68
N ALA A 124 -5.32 32.49 20.56
CA ALA A 124 -5.89 33.59 19.79
C ALA A 124 -6.91 34.43 20.59
N ARG A 125 -7.66 33.80 21.51
CA ARG A 125 -8.58 34.51 22.40
C ARG A 125 -7.83 35.33 23.46
N PHE A 126 -6.68 34.85 23.95
CA PHE A 126 -5.83 35.60 24.90
C PHE A 126 -5.12 36.79 24.27
N GLU A 127 -4.83 36.78 22.96
CA GLU A 127 -4.22 37.94 22.28
C GLU A 127 -5.20 39.07 21.94
N HIS A 128 -6.51 38.82 22.07
CA HIS A 128 -7.57 39.82 21.82
C HIS A 128 -8.15 40.43 23.12
N GLU A 129 -7.53 40.15 24.28
CA GLU A 129 -7.72 40.87 25.56
C GLU A 129 -6.49 41.74 25.86
#